data_AF-A0A1J0U0U0-F1
#
_entry.id   AF-A0A1J0U0U0-F1
#
_cell.length_a   1.000
_cell.length_b   1.000
_cell.length_c   1.000
_cell.angle_alpha   90.00
_cell.angle_beta   90.00
_cell.angle_gamma   90.00
#
_symmetry.space_group_name_H-M   'P 1'
#
loop_
_entity.id
_entity.type
_entity.pdbx_description
1 polymer ?
#
loop_
_entity_poly.entity_id
_entity_poly.type
_entity_poly.pdbx_seq_one_letter_code
_entity_poly.pdbx_strand_id
1 'polypeptide(L)'
;MSKRQERINIINLLYRHFILQHDVLTTKQEAYDFSQVVTTSIESEQIDDILGNLTTIIGLINQHLKSGWSFERLSNYHKAVLVYGVYAIHYQGLAKAIVINESLEILKLYSEDTDFSYINSVLDQI
;
A
#
# COMPACT_ATOMS: atom_id res chain seq x y z
N MET A 1 -13.30 -6.63 13.30
CA MET A 1 -11.94 -6.61 12.71
C MET A 1 -11.21 -5.38 13.23
N SER A 2 -9.92 -5.48 13.59
CA SER A 2 -9.17 -4.29 14.03
C SER A 2 -8.78 -3.44 12.81
N LYS A 3 -8.60 -2.12 13.00
CA LYS A 3 -8.14 -1.24 11.92
C LYS A 3 -6.77 -1.64 11.38
N ARG A 4 -5.91 -2.19 12.22
CA ARG A 4 -4.61 -2.73 11.77
C ARG A 4 -4.77 -3.95 10.87
N GLN A 5 -5.71 -4.85 11.18
CA GLN A 5 -5.98 -6.00 10.31
C GLN A 5 -6.54 -5.59 8.95
N GLU A 6 -7.46 -4.60 8.94
CA GLU A 6 -7.99 -4.00 7.70
C GLU A 6 -6.86 -3.49 6.79
N ARG A 7 -5.90 -2.75 7.37
CA ARG A 7 -4.71 -2.26 6.64
C ARG A 7 -3.86 -3.37 6.07
N ILE A 8 -3.54 -4.38 6.89
CA ILE A 8 -2.72 -5.52 6.48
C ILE A 8 -3.40 -6.27 5.33
N ASN A 9 -4.72 -6.46 5.40
CA ASN A 9 -5.48 -7.10 4.34
C ASN A 9 -5.38 -6.32 3.02
N ILE A 10 -5.59 -5.01 3.06
CA ILE A 10 -5.49 -4.13 1.89
C ILE A 10 -4.07 -4.16 1.30
N ILE A 11 -3.04 -4.04 2.13
CA ILE A 11 -1.63 -4.08 1.70
C ILE A 11 -1.30 -5.43 1.06
N ASN A 12 -1.77 -6.54 1.62
CA ASN A 12 -1.55 -7.87 1.05
C ASN A 12 -2.19 -8.04 -0.34
N LEU A 13 -3.37 -7.43 -0.56
CA LEU A 13 -4.01 -7.44 -1.89
C LEU A 13 -3.23 -6.60 -2.90
N LEU A 14 -2.78 -5.42 -2.49
CA LEU A 14 -1.93 -4.57 -3.33
C LEU A 14 -0.62 -5.28 -3.67
N TYR A 15 -0.03 -5.99 -2.71
CA TYR A 15 1.17 -6.79 -2.93
C TYR A 15 0.94 -7.88 -3.99
N ARG A 16 -0.16 -8.64 -3.88
CA ARG A 16 -0.54 -9.64 -4.88
C ARG A 16 -0.71 -9.02 -6.26
N HIS A 17 -1.39 -7.87 -6.34
CA HIS A 17 -1.54 -7.12 -7.59
C HIS A 17 -0.17 -6.79 -8.23
N PHE A 18 0.79 -6.27 -7.44
CA PHE A 18 2.12 -5.95 -7.95
C PHE A 18 2.96 -7.18 -8.34
N ILE A 19 2.74 -8.33 -7.71
CA ILE A 19 3.41 -9.59 -8.11
C ILE A 19 2.85 -10.10 -9.43
N LEU A 20 1.53 -10.24 -9.51
CA LEU A 20 0.86 -10.93 -10.61
C LEU A 20 0.82 -10.07 -11.88
N GLN A 21 0.99 -8.75 -11.74
CA GLN A 21 0.75 -7.77 -12.82
C GLN A 21 -0.66 -7.91 -13.43
N HIS A 22 -1.56 -8.62 -12.77
CA HIS A 22 -2.95 -8.75 -13.16
C HIS A 22 -3.64 -7.40 -12.95
N ASP A 23 -4.68 -7.15 -13.75
CA ASP A 23 -5.63 -6.13 -13.39
C ASP A 23 -6.29 -6.49 -12.04
N VAL A 24 -6.81 -5.49 -11.37
CA VAL A 24 -7.16 -5.67 -9.97
C VAL A 24 -8.53 -6.32 -9.80
N LEU A 25 -9.39 -6.28 -10.83
CA LEU A 25 -10.63 -7.05 -10.80
C LEU A 25 -10.29 -8.54 -10.76
N THR A 26 -9.33 -8.97 -11.58
CA THR A 26 -8.78 -10.33 -11.53
C THR A 26 -8.14 -10.61 -10.17
N THR A 27 -7.34 -9.70 -9.62
CA THR A 27 -6.72 -9.88 -8.28
C THR A 27 -7.77 -9.97 -7.16
N LYS A 28 -8.83 -9.16 -7.23
CA LYS A 28 -9.96 -9.17 -6.28
C LYS A 28 -10.73 -10.48 -6.41
N GLN A 29 -11.09 -10.89 -7.62
CA GLN A 29 -11.78 -12.14 -7.90
C GLN A 29 -10.98 -13.32 -7.39
N GLU A 30 -9.68 -13.38 -7.66
CA GLU A 30 -8.79 -14.39 -7.09
C GLU A 30 -8.78 -14.35 -5.55
N ALA A 31 -8.70 -13.16 -4.94
CA ALA A 31 -8.76 -13.06 -3.48
C ALA A 31 -10.09 -13.55 -2.88
N TYR A 32 -11.21 -13.34 -3.57
CA TYR A 32 -12.54 -13.84 -3.20
C TYR A 32 -12.68 -15.35 -3.45
N ASP A 33 -12.27 -15.82 -4.63
CA ASP A 33 -12.38 -17.22 -5.09
C ASP A 33 -11.47 -18.15 -4.28
N PHE A 34 -10.29 -17.68 -3.88
CA PHE A 34 -9.37 -18.40 -2.99
C PHE A 34 -9.66 -18.16 -1.49
N SER A 35 -10.81 -17.54 -1.15
CA SER A 35 -11.38 -17.37 0.20
C SER A 35 -10.55 -16.59 1.24
N GLN A 36 -9.52 -15.84 0.85
CA GLN A 36 -8.65 -15.16 1.82
C GLN A 36 -8.24 -13.79 1.29
N VAL A 37 -8.88 -12.73 1.79
CA VAL A 37 -8.28 -11.46 2.30
C VAL A 37 -9.25 -10.25 2.23
N VAL A 38 -10.21 -10.16 1.28
CA VAL A 38 -11.27 -9.11 1.33
C VAL A 38 -12.49 -9.66 2.08
N THR A 39 -12.67 -9.19 3.30
CA THR A 39 -13.68 -9.71 4.24
C THR A 39 -14.85 -8.76 4.41
N THR A 40 -14.69 -7.48 4.04
CA THR A 40 -15.67 -6.44 4.35
C THR A 40 -15.89 -5.47 3.19
N SER A 41 -17.08 -4.88 3.12
CA SER A 41 -17.43 -3.86 2.12
C SER A 41 -16.50 -2.64 2.16
N ILE A 42 -15.98 -2.31 3.35
CA ILE A 42 -15.03 -1.20 3.55
C ILE A 42 -13.69 -1.49 2.87
N GLU A 43 -13.17 -2.71 2.99
CA GLU A 43 -11.92 -3.09 2.31
C GLU A 43 -12.09 -3.03 0.79
N SER A 44 -13.26 -3.45 0.27
CA SER A 44 -13.57 -3.36 -1.15
C SER A 44 -13.58 -1.92 -1.66
N GLU A 45 -14.27 -1.03 -0.96
CA GLU A 45 -14.39 0.41 -1.27
C GLU A 45 -13.01 1.08 -1.25
N GLN A 46 -12.22 0.87 -0.19
CA GLN A 46 -10.87 1.45 -0.11
C GLN A 46 -9.98 0.96 -1.24
N ILE A 47 -10.06 -0.33 -1.60
CA ILE A 47 -9.30 -0.83 -2.76
C ILE A 47 -9.79 -0.14 -4.04
N ASP A 48 -11.10 -0.05 -4.30
CA ASP A 48 -11.60 0.61 -5.51
C ASP A 48 -11.10 2.06 -5.62
N ASP A 49 -11.11 2.81 -4.51
CA ASP A 49 -10.60 4.17 -4.46
C ASP A 49 -9.09 4.25 -4.71
N ILE A 50 -8.30 3.36 -4.09
CA ILE A 50 -6.84 3.28 -4.32
C ILE A 50 -6.56 3.06 -5.80
N LEU A 51 -7.29 2.16 -6.44
CA LEU A 51 -7.06 1.78 -7.83
C LEU A 51 -7.47 2.87 -8.81
N GLY A 52 -8.63 3.49 -8.57
CA GLY A 52 -9.08 4.64 -9.36
C GLY A 52 -8.08 5.80 -9.33
N ASN A 53 -7.24 5.85 -8.28
CA ASN A 53 -6.23 6.88 -8.07
C ASN A 53 -4.78 6.39 -8.19
N LEU A 54 -4.55 5.14 -8.63
CA LEU A 54 -3.24 4.49 -8.51
C LEU A 54 -2.13 5.25 -9.25
N THR A 55 -2.42 5.74 -10.45
CA THR A 55 -1.46 6.54 -11.24
C THR A 55 -1.06 7.83 -10.50
N THR A 56 -2.02 8.51 -9.88
CA THR A 56 -1.78 9.74 -9.10
C THR A 56 -0.95 9.43 -7.86
N ILE A 57 -1.30 8.36 -7.13
CA ILE A 57 -0.58 7.90 -5.94
C ILE A 57 0.88 7.58 -6.29
N ILE A 58 1.11 6.82 -7.36
CA ILE A 58 2.47 6.49 -7.84
C ILE A 58 3.22 7.75 -8.27
N GLY A 59 2.53 8.73 -8.86
CA GLY A 59 3.08 10.04 -9.19
C GLY A 59 3.60 10.77 -7.95
N LEU A 60 2.79 10.87 -6.90
CA LEU A 60 3.17 11.47 -5.62
C LEU A 60 4.37 10.75 -4.99
N ILE A 61 4.36 9.41 -4.99
CA ILE A 61 5.49 8.62 -4.47
C ILE A 61 6.78 8.97 -5.21
N ASN A 62 6.76 8.96 -6.55
CA ASN A 62 7.95 9.25 -7.35
C ASN A 62 8.48 10.67 -7.16
N GLN A 63 7.62 11.66 -6.88
CA GLN A 63 8.04 13.04 -6.60
C GLN A 63 8.89 13.16 -5.32
N HIS A 64 8.68 12.27 -4.36
CA HIS A 64 9.37 12.30 -3.05
C HIS A 64 10.42 11.20 -2.89
N LEU A 65 10.62 10.35 -3.91
CA LEU A 65 11.74 9.41 -3.95
C LEU A 65 13.06 10.15 -4.20
N LYS A 66 14.15 9.59 -3.67
CA LYS A 66 15.50 10.11 -3.89
C LYS A 66 15.85 10.11 -5.38
N SER A 67 16.69 11.05 -5.82
CA SER A 67 17.18 11.09 -7.20
C SER A 67 17.78 9.74 -7.62
N GLY A 68 17.37 9.25 -8.80
CA GLY A 68 17.79 7.94 -9.33
C GLY A 68 16.98 6.75 -8.83
N TRP A 69 16.08 6.94 -7.85
CA TRP A 69 15.10 5.92 -7.44
C TRP A 69 13.83 6.05 -8.28
N SER A 70 13.12 4.94 -8.45
CA SER A 70 11.84 4.91 -9.15
C SER A 70 10.96 3.87 -8.49
N PHE A 71 9.65 4.16 -8.41
CA PHE A 71 8.66 3.26 -7.83
C PHE A 71 8.77 1.84 -8.39
N GLU A 72 8.94 1.72 -9.72
CA GLU A 72 9.05 0.43 -10.42
C GLU A 72 10.15 -0.49 -9.90
N ARG A 73 11.26 0.08 -9.39
CA ARG A 73 12.42 -0.67 -8.88
C ARG A 73 12.29 -1.08 -7.42
N LEU A 74 11.27 -0.60 -6.70
CA LEU A 74 11.03 -0.97 -5.31
C LEU A 74 10.55 -2.42 -5.22
N SER A 75 10.78 -3.08 -4.09
CA SER A 75 10.19 -4.39 -3.83
C SER A 75 8.66 -4.30 -3.85
N ASN A 76 7.99 -5.35 -4.32
CA ASN A 76 6.53 -5.33 -4.48
C ASN A 76 5.79 -5.08 -3.16
N TYR A 77 6.34 -5.55 -2.04
CA TYR A 77 5.73 -5.31 -0.73
C TYR A 77 5.91 -3.85 -0.28
N HIS A 78 7.06 -3.26 -0.58
CA HIS A 78 7.30 -1.84 -0.31
C HIS A 78 6.41 -0.93 -1.18
N LYS A 79 6.21 -1.30 -2.46
CA LYS A 79 5.22 -0.65 -3.34
C LYS A 79 3.83 -0.65 -2.71
N ALA A 80 3.37 -1.81 -2.24
CA ALA A 80 2.07 -1.95 -1.59
C ALA A 80 1.91 -1.08 -0.35
N VAL A 81 2.91 -1.07 0.54
CA VAL A 81 2.89 -0.24 1.75
C VAL A 81 2.89 1.25 1.43
N LEU A 82 3.71 1.70 0.47
CA LEU A 82 3.73 3.10 0.06
C LEU A 82 2.40 3.53 -0.55
N VAL A 83 1.83 2.73 -1.45
CA VAL A 83 0.54 3.03 -2.08
C VAL A 83 -0.56 3.16 -1.03
N TYR A 84 -0.64 2.22 -0.09
CA TYR A 84 -1.59 2.32 1.02
C TYR A 84 -1.33 3.55 1.90
N GLY A 85 -0.06 3.82 2.23
CA GLY A 85 0.33 4.94 3.09
C GLY A 85 -0.02 6.30 2.48
N VAL A 86 0.29 6.51 1.20
CA VAL A 86 -0.09 7.74 0.49
C VAL A 86 -1.61 7.87 0.41
N TYR A 87 -2.33 6.79 0.12
CA TYR A 87 -3.79 6.79 0.12
C TYR A 87 -4.36 7.21 1.48
N ALA A 88 -3.88 6.60 2.56
CA ALA A 88 -4.33 6.88 3.92
C ALA A 88 -4.10 8.34 4.34
N ILE A 89 -2.96 8.93 3.95
CA ILE A 89 -2.65 10.33 4.26
C ILE A 89 -3.46 11.28 3.37
N HIS A 90 -3.38 11.11 2.06
CA HIS A 90 -3.87 12.08 1.09
C HIS A 90 -5.39 12.03 0.89
N TYR A 91 -5.97 10.83 0.89
CA TYR A 91 -7.40 10.63 0.59
C TYR A 91 -8.23 10.39 1.85
N GLN A 92 -7.70 9.65 2.83
CA GLN A 92 -8.42 9.40 4.09
C GLN A 92 -8.15 10.45 5.18
N GLY A 93 -7.15 11.32 5.00
CA GLY A 93 -6.81 12.37 5.96
C GLY A 93 -6.27 11.85 7.30
N LEU A 94 -5.72 10.63 7.32
CA LEU A 94 -5.12 10.08 8.53
C LEU A 94 -3.82 10.80 8.87
N ALA A 95 -3.55 11.00 10.17
CA ALA A 95 -2.35 11.69 10.62
C ALA A 95 -1.07 10.96 10.15
N LYS A 96 -0.17 11.71 9.47
CA LYS A 96 1.08 11.15 8.90
C LYS A 96 1.87 10.31 9.90
N ALA A 97 2.03 10.80 11.13
CA ALA A 97 2.77 10.09 12.18
C ALA A 97 2.20 8.69 12.48
N ILE A 98 0.86 8.54 12.45
CA ILE A 98 0.20 7.25 12.67
C ILE A 98 0.44 6.34 11.47
N VAL A 99 0.25 6.85 10.24
CA VAL A 99 0.40 6.08 9.00
C VAL A 99 1.84 5.62 8.81
N ILE A 100 2.82 6.50 9.06
CA ILE A 100 4.25 6.19 9.02
C ILE A 100 4.57 5.08 10.01
N ASN A 101 4.18 5.23 11.28
CA ASN A 101 4.47 4.23 12.31
C ASN A 101 3.89 2.86 11.94
N GLU A 102 2.63 2.82 11.52
CA GLU A 102 1.98 1.58 11.09
C GLU A 102 2.64 0.97 9.86
N SER A 103 3.05 1.78 8.89
CA SER A 103 3.75 1.32 7.67
C SER A 103 5.08 0.66 8.02
N LEU A 104 5.88 1.29 8.90
CA LEU A 104 7.17 0.74 9.35
C LEU A 104 6.98 -0.54 10.16
N GLU A 105 6.00 -0.58 11.06
CA GLU A 105 5.70 -1.78 11.85
C GLU A 105 5.20 -2.94 10.99
N ILE A 106 4.41 -2.68 9.94
CA ILE A 106 4.00 -3.70 8.98
C ILE A 106 5.21 -4.18 8.19
N LEU A 107 6.08 -3.29 7.71
CA LEU A 107 7.27 -3.68 6.97
C LEU A 107 8.20 -4.60 7.77
N LYS A 108 8.42 -4.31 9.06
CA LYS A 108 9.21 -5.15 9.96
C LYS A 108 8.65 -6.57 10.13
N LEU A 109 7.33 -6.76 9.95
CA LEU A 109 6.69 -8.06 10.09
C LEU A 109 6.82 -8.93 8.83
N TYR A 110 6.99 -8.31 7.66
CA TYR A 110 6.83 -8.99 6.36
C TYR A 110 8.02 -8.79 5.40
N SER A 111 9.00 -7.95 5.74
CA SER A 111 10.22 -7.73 4.96
C SER A 111 11.46 -8.14 5.74
N GLU A 112 12.43 -8.73 5.05
CA GLU A 112 13.77 -9.01 5.59
C GLU A 112 14.68 -7.77 5.57
N ASP A 113 14.24 -6.69 4.93
CA ASP A 113 14.96 -5.44 4.89
C ASP A 113 15.09 -4.81 6.28
N THR A 114 16.20 -4.12 6.50
CA THR A 114 16.49 -3.47 7.80
C THR A 114 16.46 -1.95 7.72
N ASP A 115 16.45 -1.39 6.50
CA ASP A 115 16.38 0.05 6.26
C ASP A 115 15.09 0.42 5.51
N PHE A 116 14.18 1.04 6.26
CA PHE A 116 12.92 1.58 5.75
C PHE A 116 12.91 3.12 5.80
N SER A 117 14.07 3.76 5.95
CA SER A 117 14.18 5.21 6.12
C SER A 117 13.52 5.98 4.98
N TYR A 118 13.61 5.46 3.75
CA TYR A 118 13.00 6.08 2.58
C TYR A 118 11.45 6.03 2.61
N ILE A 119 10.85 5.01 3.22
CA ILE A 119 9.38 4.93 3.39
C ILE A 119 8.92 6.08 4.27
N ASN A 120 9.61 6.28 5.40
CA ASN A 120 9.35 7.40 6.29
C ASN A 120 9.54 8.74 5.55
N SER A 121 10.66 8.91 4.85
CA SER A 121 10.93 10.15 4.10
C SER A 121 9.88 10.45 3.04
N VAL A 122 9.41 9.45 2.30
CA VAL A 122 8.35 9.65 1.29
C VAL A 122 7.05 10.06 1.98
N LEU A 123 6.57 9.27 2.94
CA LEU A 123 5.27 9.49 3.58
C LEU A 123 5.19 10.80 4.39
N ASP A 124 6.30 11.28 4.93
CA ASP A 124 6.35 12.56 5.66
C ASP A 124 6.13 13.77 4.73
N GLN A 125 6.48 13.64 3.44
CA GLN A 125 6.37 14.71 2.45
C GLN A 125 5.01 14.75 1.72
N ILE A 126 4.19 13.72 1.85
CA ILE A 126 2.81 13.62 1.29
C ILE A 126 1.86 14.49 2.10
#